data_AF-A0A199UYG5-F1
#
_entry.id   AF-A0A199UYG5-F1
#
_cell.length_a   1.000
_cell.length_b   1.000
_cell.length_c   1.000
_cell.angle_alpha   90.00
_cell.angle_beta   90.00
_cell.angle_gamma   90.00
#
_symmetry.space_group_name_H-M   'P 1'
#
loop_
_entity.id
_entity.type
_entity.pdbx_description
1 polymer ?
#
loop_
_entity_poly.entity_id
_entity_poly.type
_entity_poly.pdbx_seq_one_letter_code
_entity_poly.pdbx_strand_id
1 'polypeptide(L)'
;MELFNSPVIPLLLIIISSHLILLQHSTVTALDHSLQPKEEHKQLKGEDFSPYPFHHRRRPRPRGEIFHPPTGQCVLRSNLANLLKLGPCSQSDSWYYTPQDFLTVQGTYFCLQAVGAGQPVQLSVNCDPLDSRWSVVTTSSRRTRLATAVDDGTVLCLDVDSENVIVSNPCKVFCRVAEDSETDTQWFTLIKQYNVVASTVRN
;
A
#
# COMPACT_ATOMS: atom_id res chain seq x y z
N MET A 1 -55.27 -50.66 -12.70
CA MET A 1 -56.15 -49.51 -12.38
C MET A 1 -55.37 -48.64 -11.42
N GLU A 2 -54.97 -47.40 -11.65
CA GLU A 2 -55.00 -46.41 -12.72
C GLU A 2 -53.84 -45.47 -12.31
N LEU A 3 -52.79 -45.37 -13.12
CA LEU A 3 -52.44 -44.23 -13.97
C LEU A 3 -51.67 -43.07 -13.30
N PHE A 4 -50.55 -42.82 -13.97
CA PHE A 4 -49.49 -41.82 -13.82
C PHE A 4 -49.98 -40.37 -13.69
N ASN A 5 -49.35 -39.60 -12.79
CA ASN A 5 -49.40 -38.14 -12.78
C ASN A 5 -48.02 -37.55 -13.08
N SER A 6 -47.88 -36.95 -14.27
CA SER A 6 -46.98 -35.83 -14.56
C SER A 6 -47.63 -35.00 -15.67
N PRO A 7 -47.55 -33.66 -15.61
CA PRO A 7 -46.84 -33.00 -16.71
C PRO A 7 -46.10 -31.71 -16.34
N VAL A 8 -44.86 -31.61 -16.84
CA VAL A 8 -44.34 -30.52 -17.68
C VAL A 8 -44.79 -29.08 -17.34
N ILE A 9 -43.86 -28.28 -16.79
CA ILE A 9 -43.97 -26.81 -16.69
C ILE A 9 -43.11 -26.19 -17.81
N PRO A 10 -43.64 -25.24 -18.60
CA PRO A 10 -43.00 -24.77 -19.83
C PRO A 10 -41.95 -23.67 -19.61
N LEU A 11 -40.81 -23.85 -20.28
CA LEU A 11 -39.79 -22.83 -20.57
C LEU A 11 -40.41 -21.72 -21.45
N LEU A 12 -40.89 -20.62 -20.85
CA LEU A 12 -41.33 -19.44 -21.61
C LEU A 12 -41.23 -18.09 -20.84
N LEU A 13 -40.32 -17.99 -19.85
CA LEU A 13 -40.05 -16.73 -19.13
C LEU A 13 -38.64 -16.16 -19.33
N ILE A 14 -37.93 -16.55 -20.41
CA ILE A 14 -36.55 -16.06 -20.68
C ILE A 14 -36.48 -15.03 -21.83
N ILE A 15 -37.59 -14.61 -22.45
CA ILE A 15 -37.55 -13.73 -23.65
C ILE A 15 -38.35 -12.43 -23.51
N ILE A 16 -38.32 -11.78 -22.34
CA ILE A 16 -38.95 -10.45 -22.18
C ILE A 16 -38.08 -9.40 -21.44
N SER A 17 -36.76 -9.60 -21.39
CA SER A 17 -35.82 -8.59 -20.85
C SER A 17 -34.94 -7.93 -21.92
N SER A 18 -35.10 -8.27 -23.20
CA SER A 18 -34.16 -7.84 -24.26
C SER A 18 -34.76 -6.91 -25.32
N HIS A 19 -35.99 -6.41 -25.13
CA HIS A 19 -36.69 -5.61 -26.16
C HIS A 19 -37.14 -4.21 -25.74
N LEU A 20 -36.63 -3.67 -24.62
CA LEU A 20 -37.09 -2.35 -24.13
C LEU A 20 -35.96 -1.41 -23.66
N ILE A 21 -34.84 -1.30 -24.38
CA ILE A 21 -33.88 -0.16 -24.21
C ILE A 21 -33.28 0.28 -25.56
N LEU A 22 -34.10 0.31 -26.61
CA LEU A 22 -33.79 1.03 -27.84
C LEU A 22 -35.02 1.83 -28.21
N LEU A 23 -34.99 3.14 -27.92
CA LEU A 23 -35.72 4.24 -28.56
C LEU A 23 -35.81 5.40 -27.55
N GLN A 24 -34.76 6.22 -27.47
CA GLN A 24 -34.88 7.69 -27.36
C GLN A 24 -33.58 8.33 -27.89
N HIS A 25 -33.48 8.44 -29.21
CA HIS A 25 -32.75 9.54 -29.85
C HIS A 25 -33.81 10.50 -30.39
N SER A 26 -33.70 11.80 -30.09
CA SER A 26 -33.76 12.89 -31.08
C SER A 26 -33.72 14.27 -30.42
N THR A 27 -32.57 14.94 -30.62
CA THR A 27 -32.41 16.34 -31.07
C THR A 27 -33.14 17.49 -30.37
N VAL A 28 -32.39 18.41 -29.76
CA VAL A 28 -32.67 19.87 -29.83
C VAL A 28 -31.34 20.67 -29.77
N THR A 29 -30.99 21.23 -30.93
CA THR A 29 -30.30 22.49 -31.26
C THR A 29 -29.07 23.01 -30.51
N ALA A 30 -28.02 23.23 -31.32
CA ALA A 30 -26.96 24.20 -31.12
C ALA A 30 -27.45 25.66 -31.33
N LEU A 31 -26.97 26.58 -30.49
CA LEU A 31 -26.56 27.97 -30.78
C LEU A 31 -26.53 28.76 -29.46
N ASP A 32 -25.35 29.03 -28.90
CA ASP A 32 -25.02 30.40 -28.50
C ASP A 32 -23.51 30.62 -28.52
N HIS A 33 -23.19 31.80 -29.01
CA HIS A 33 -21.91 32.39 -29.32
C HIS A 33 -21.32 33.01 -28.05
N SER A 34 -20.00 33.20 -28.02
CA SER A 34 -19.32 34.14 -27.13
C SER A 34 -19.26 33.80 -25.63
N LEU A 35 -18.27 33.00 -25.25
CA LEU A 35 -17.45 33.31 -24.06
C LEU A 35 -16.00 32.88 -24.34
N GLN A 36 -15.25 33.73 -25.03
CA GLN A 36 -13.80 33.69 -24.97
C GLN A 36 -13.36 34.12 -23.56
N PRO A 37 -12.45 33.39 -22.90
CA PRO A 37 -11.64 33.99 -21.84
C PRO A 37 -10.76 35.05 -22.49
N LYS A 38 -10.86 36.30 -22.03
CA LYS A 38 -9.90 37.36 -22.36
C LYS A 38 -8.50 36.87 -21.96
N GLU A 39 -7.63 36.61 -22.94
CA GLU A 39 -6.19 36.59 -22.69
C GLU A 39 -5.76 38.01 -22.31
N GLU A 40 -5.61 38.26 -21.01
CA GLU A 40 -4.85 39.39 -20.54
C GLU A 40 -3.37 39.04 -20.71
N HIS A 41 -2.78 39.50 -21.82
CA HIS A 41 -1.32 39.51 -22.03
C HIS A 41 -0.69 40.45 -21.02
N LYS A 42 -0.50 39.95 -19.80
CA LYS A 42 0.34 40.62 -18.81
C LYS A 42 1.78 40.36 -19.21
N GLN A 43 2.39 41.35 -19.87
CA GLN A 43 3.81 41.43 -20.12
C GLN A 43 4.57 41.29 -18.79
N LEU A 44 4.96 40.07 -18.41
CA LEU A 44 5.91 39.87 -17.32
C LEU A 44 7.27 40.36 -17.83
N LYS A 45 7.64 41.51 -17.29
CA LYS A 45 8.94 42.15 -17.36
C LYS A 45 10.03 41.12 -17.09
N GLY A 46 11.00 41.04 -17.99
CA GLY A 46 12.01 39.99 -18.04
C GLY A 46 12.67 39.74 -16.69
N GLU A 47 12.58 38.48 -16.25
CA GLU A 47 13.48 37.91 -15.28
C GLU A 47 14.39 36.90 -15.99
N ASP A 48 15.65 36.96 -15.60
CA ASP A 48 16.84 36.32 -16.12
C ASP A 48 16.65 34.85 -16.57
N PHE A 49 16.78 34.60 -17.88
CA PHE A 49 16.87 33.24 -18.43
C PHE A 49 18.27 32.68 -18.17
N SER A 50 18.48 32.11 -16.98
CA SER A 50 19.66 31.27 -16.73
C SER A 50 19.48 29.89 -17.41
N PRO A 51 20.40 29.40 -18.26
CA PRO A 51 20.17 28.22 -19.10
C PRO A 51 20.39 26.86 -18.40
N TYR A 52 20.57 26.82 -17.07
CA TYR A 52 20.95 25.58 -16.37
C TYR A 52 19.81 25.05 -15.47
N PRO A 53 19.46 23.75 -15.59
CA PRO A 53 18.38 23.16 -14.81
C PRO A 53 18.74 23.14 -13.32
N PHE A 54 17.83 23.65 -12.50
CA PHE A 54 17.87 23.53 -11.05
C PHE A 54 17.94 22.06 -10.65
N HIS A 55 19.14 21.58 -10.32
CA HIS A 55 19.31 20.36 -9.54
C HIS A 55 18.82 20.64 -8.11
N HIS A 56 17.50 20.56 -7.90
CA HIS A 56 17.02 20.22 -6.58
C HIS A 56 17.67 18.89 -6.22
N ARG A 57 18.68 18.93 -5.33
CA ARG A 57 19.17 17.73 -4.66
C ARG A 57 17.99 17.14 -3.88
N ARG A 58 17.18 16.31 -4.55
CA ARG A 58 16.19 15.47 -3.90
C ARG A 58 16.98 14.65 -2.91
N ARG A 59 16.87 14.98 -1.62
CA ARG A 59 17.49 14.20 -0.56
C ARG A 59 17.03 12.75 -0.78
N PRO A 60 17.96 11.79 -0.93
CA PRO A 60 17.59 10.40 -1.07
C PRO A 60 16.63 10.04 0.07
N ARG A 61 15.53 9.34 -0.25
CA ARG A 61 14.60 8.88 0.77
C ARG A 61 15.41 8.03 1.77
N PRO A 62 15.27 8.27 3.08
CA PRO A 62 16.00 7.48 4.06
C PRO A 62 15.59 6.03 3.89
N ARG A 63 16.60 5.16 3.85
CA ARG A 63 16.43 3.73 3.69
C ARG A 63 16.67 3.07 5.02
N GLY A 64 16.22 1.84 5.19
CA GLY A 64 16.34 1.19 6.48
C GLY A 64 15.97 -0.28 6.48
N GLU A 65 16.06 -0.87 7.65
CA GLU A 65 15.62 -2.24 7.90
C GLU A 65 14.33 -2.20 8.71
N ILE A 66 13.40 -3.12 8.43
CA ILE A 66 12.22 -3.31 9.27
C ILE A 66 12.64 -4.23 10.42
N PHE A 67 12.85 -3.62 11.58
CA PHE A 67 13.34 -4.28 12.79
C PHE A 67 12.18 -4.67 13.70
N HIS A 68 12.27 -5.86 14.30
CA HIS A 68 11.35 -6.37 15.31
C HIS A 68 12.04 -6.34 16.69
N PRO A 69 11.81 -5.30 17.51
CA PRO A 69 12.50 -5.11 18.78
C PRO A 69 12.39 -6.29 19.76
N PRO A 70 11.22 -6.95 19.93
CA PRO A 70 11.11 -8.04 20.89
C PRO A 70 12.07 -9.22 20.64
N THR A 71 12.43 -9.49 19.38
CA THR A 71 13.35 -10.61 19.04
C THR A 71 14.75 -10.15 18.66
N GLY A 72 14.97 -8.85 18.45
CA GLY A 72 16.24 -8.33 17.95
C GLY A 72 16.54 -8.72 16.50
N GLN A 73 15.54 -9.15 15.74
CA GLN A 73 15.67 -9.61 14.35
C GLN A 73 15.05 -8.63 13.36
N CYS A 74 15.35 -8.78 12.08
CA CYS A 74 14.81 -7.95 11.00
C CYS A 74 14.02 -8.78 9.99
N VAL A 75 13.14 -8.12 9.25
CA VAL A 75 12.37 -8.71 8.15
C VAL A 75 13.27 -8.92 6.95
N LEU A 76 13.36 -10.17 6.50
CA LEU A 76 14.10 -10.55 5.30
C LEU A 76 13.26 -11.45 4.39
N ARG A 77 13.63 -11.48 3.11
CA ARG A 77 13.05 -12.43 2.14
C ARG A 77 13.54 -13.85 2.42
N SER A 78 12.57 -14.75 2.54
CA SER A 78 12.83 -16.19 2.48
C SER A 78 13.12 -16.60 1.02
N ASN A 79 13.91 -17.65 0.85
CA ASN A 79 14.17 -18.25 -0.46
C ASN A 79 12.93 -18.93 -1.08
N LEU A 80 11.83 -19.05 -0.32
CA LEU A 80 10.58 -19.66 -0.75
C LEU A 80 9.52 -18.59 -1.06
N ALA A 81 9.09 -18.55 -2.33
CA ALA A 81 7.85 -17.92 -2.79
C ALA A 81 7.58 -16.49 -2.30
N ASN A 82 8.60 -15.62 -2.25
CA ASN A 82 8.48 -14.23 -1.80
C ASN A 82 7.92 -14.05 -0.37
N LEU A 83 8.01 -15.11 0.45
CA LEU A 83 7.61 -15.07 1.85
C LEU A 83 8.59 -14.22 2.65
N LEU A 84 8.09 -13.51 3.65
CA LEU A 84 8.91 -12.73 4.58
C LEU A 84 9.01 -13.45 5.93
N LYS A 85 10.20 -13.43 6.52
CA LYS A 85 10.46 -14.00 7.86
C LYS A 85 11.34 -13.07 8.68
N LEU A 86 11.37 -13.28 9.99
CA LEU A 86 12.40 -12.72 10.86
C LEU A 86 13.71 -13.50 10.72
N GLY A 87 14.82 -12.77 10.72
CA GLY A 87 16.15 -13.35 10.77
C GLY A 87 17.24 -12.30 11.08
N PRO A 88 18.52 -12.66 10.90
CA PRO A 88 19.63 -11.75 11.18
C PRO A 88 19.55 -10.46 10.35
N CYS A 89 19.68 -9.30 10.99
CA CYS A 89 19.60 -7.99 10.32
C CYS A 89 20.67 -7.79 9.24
N SER A 90 21.83 -8.45 9.35
CA SER A 90 22.87 -8.43 8.31
C SER A 90 22.44 -9.03 6.97
N GLN A 91 21.34 -9.79 6.94
CA GLN A 91 20.74 -10.38 5.75
C GLN A 91 19.42 -9.69 5.36
N SER A 92 19.02 -8.63 6.09
CA SER A 92 17.80 -7.89 5.80
C SER A 92 17.92 -7.17 4.47
N ASP A 93 16.80 -7.11 3.75
CA ASP A 93 16.68 -6.17 2.64
C ASP A 93 16.68 -4.73 3.16
N SER A 94 17.12 -3.81 2.29
CA SER A 94 16.99 -2.37 2.51
C SER A 94 15.64 -1.91 2.01
N TRP A 95 14.85 -1.29 2.89
CA TRP A 95 13.49 -0.83 2.64
C TRP A 95 13.42 0.69 2.56
N TYR A 96 12.47 1.21 1.79
CA TYR A 96 12.17 2.63 1.77
C TYR A 96 10.69 2.91 1.51
N TYR A 97 10.23 4.06 1.98
CA TYR A 97 8.90 4.56 1.67
C TYR A 97 8.88 5.31 0.33
N THR A 98 7.94 4.93 -0.54
CA THR A 98 7.57 5.73 -1.71
C THR A 98 6.75 6.97 -1.29
N PRO A 99 6.57 7.97 -2.18
CA PRO A 99 5.65 9.08 -1.92
C PRO A 99 4.18 8.67 -1.70
N GLN A 100 3.81 7.44 -2.09
CA GLN A 100 2.48 6.86 -1.94
C GLN A 100 2.33 6.01 -0.67
N ASP A 101 3.31 6.05 0.24
CA ASP A 101 3.36 5.27 1.48
C ASP A 101 3.50 3.75 1.29
N PHE A 102 4.07 3.32 0.17
CA PHE A 102 4.43 1.92 -0.04
C PHE A 102 5.80 1.63 0.58
N LEU A 103 5.89 0.57 1.38
CA LEU A 103 7.17 0.01 1.82
C LEU A 103 7.74 -0.85 0.71
N THR A 104 8.82 -0.39 0.08
CA THR A 104 9.42 -1.01 -1.10
C THR A 104 10.84 -1.50 -0.82
N VAL A 105 11.19 -2.66 -1.36
CA VAL A 105 12.56 -3.20 -1.31
C VAL A 105 13.45 -2.45 -2.30
N GLN A 106 14.55 -1.89 -1.79
CA GLN A 106 15.48 -1.08 -2.56
C GLN A 106 16.04 -1.86 -3.77
N GLY A 107 16.04 -1.19 -4.93
CA GLY A 107 16.57 -1.77 -6.16
C GLY A 107 15.62 -2.74 -6.86
N THR A 108 14.39 -2.86 -6.37
CA THR A 108 13.34 -3.71 -6.94
C THR A 108 12.03 -2.93 -7.10
N TYR A 109 11.03 -3.58 -7.70
CA TYR A 109 9.65 -3.09 -7.76
C TYR A 109 8.75 -3.70 -6.68
N PHE A 110 9.33 -4.51 -5.77
CA PHE A 110 8.57 -5.23 -4.78
C PHE A 110 8.16 -4.32 -3.62
N CYS A 111 6.86 -4.24 -3.37
CA CYS A 111 6.28 -3.60 -2.20
C CYS A 111 5.65 -4.63 -1.26
N LEU A 112 5.55 -4.23 0.00
CA LEU A 112 4.88 -4.99 1.05
C LEU A 112 3.36 -4.95 0.86
N GLN A 113 2.73 -6.12 0.76
CA GLN A 113 1.29 -6.25 0.52
C GLN A 113 0.63 -7.11 1.62
N ALA A 114 -0.44 -6.61 2.22
CA ALA A 114 -1.29 -7.40 3.10
C ALA A 114 -2.33 -8.17 2.29
N VAL A 115 -2.38 -9.50 2.46
CA VAL A 115 -3.39 -10.34 1.79
C VAL A 115 -4.67 -10.43 2.61
N GLY A 116 -4.55 -10.40 3.94
CA GLY A 116 -5.68 -10.49 4.86
C GLY A 116 -5.26 -10.88 6.28
N ALA A 117 -6.22 -10.92 7.19
CA ALA A 117 -5.98 -11.32 8.58
C ALA A 117 -5.49 -12.78 8.68
N GLY A 118 -4.46 -13.01 9.49
CA GLY A 118 -3.81 -14.31 9.68
C GLY A 118 -3.02 -14.83 8.47
N GLN A 119 -2.95 -14.05 7.38
CA GLN A 119 -2.26 -14.45 6.17
C GLN A 119 -0.81 -13.94 6.16
N PRO A 120 0.11 -14.67 5.51
CA PRO A 120 1.46 -14.17 5.26
C PRO A 120 1.43 -12.88 4.45
N VAL A 121 2.24 -11.91 4.87
CA VAL A 121 2.48 -10.70 4.10
C VAL A 121 3.41 -11.04 2.94
N GLN A 122 3.11 -10.49 1.78
CA GLN A 122 3.80 -10.84 0.53
C GLN A 122 4.55 -9.65 -0.04
N LEU A 123 5.45 -9.96 -0.96
CA LEU A 123 6.04 -8.98 -1.86
C LEU A 123 5.35 -9.04 -3.21
N SER A 124 4.76 -7.91 -3.60
CA SER A 124 4.06 -7.75 -4.88
C SER A 124 4.74 -6.72 -5.76
N VAL A 125 4.62 -6.90 -7.07
CA VAL A 125 4.99 -5.87 -8.07
C VAL A 125 3.83 -4.90 -8.30
N ASN A 126 2.60 -5.36 -8.05
CA ASN A 126 1.39 -4.58 -8.20
C ASN A 126 1.02 -3.99 -6.84
N CYS A 127 1.55 -2.79 -6.56
CA CYS A 127 1.31 -2.08 -5.31
C CYS A 127 -0.03 -1.34 -5.38
N ASP A 128 -1.07 -1.89 -4.76
CA ASP A 128 -2.38 -1.25 -4.71
C ASP A 128 -2.50 -0.39 -3.44
N PRO A 129 -2.98 0.87 -3.55
CA PRO A 129 -3.28 1.69 -2.38
C PRO A 129 -4.18 1.04 -1.32
N LEU A 130 -5.02 0.09 -1.72
CA LEU A 130 -5.96 -0.58 -0.84
C LEU A 130 -5.35 -1.68 0.03
N ASP A 131 -4.13 -2.16 -0.24
CA ASP A 131 -3.52 -3.26 0.51
C ASP A 131 -2.00 -3.14 0.74
N SER A 132 -1.37 -2.15 0.09
CA SER A 132 0.08 -1.97 0.06
C SER A 132 0.54 -0.65 0.72
N ARG A 133 -0.38 0.15 1.27
CA ARG A 133 -0.05 1.37 2.04
C ARG A 133 0.16 1.05 3.51
N TRP A 134 1.36 1.32 4.00
CA TRP A 134 1.75 1.00 5.37
C TRP A 134 2.09 2.26 6.16
N SER A 135 1.27 2.59 7.16
CA SER A 135 1.47 3.71 8.06
C SER A 135 2.21 3.29 9.32
N VAL A 136 3.12 4.13 9.80
CA VAL A 136 3.72 3.97 11.13
C VAL A 136 2.76 4.53 12.17
N VAL A 137 2.19 3.64 12.99
CA VAL A 137 1.32 4.01 14.10
C VAL A 137 2.12 3.94 15.40
N THR A 138 2.22 5.07 16.12
CA THR A 138 2.89 5.11 17.42
C THR A 138 1.85 4.97 18.53
N THR A 139 2.09 4.03 19.43
CA THR A 139 1.26 3.78 20.61
C THR A 139 1.61 4.73 21.75
N SER A 140 0.75 4.81 22.78
CA SER A 140 1.01 5.64 23.97
C SER A 140 2.28 5.25 24.73
N SER A 141 2.73 4.00 24.62
CA SER A 141 3.99 3.50 25.19
C SER A 141 5.21 3.74 24.29
N ARG A 142 5.07 4.57 23.24
CA ARG A 142 6.12 4.87 22.24
C ARG A 142 6.59 3.66 21.40
N ARG A 143 5.87 2.53 21.45
CA ARG A 143 6.07 1.41 20.50
C ARG A 143 5.43 1.75 19.17
N THR A 144 6.10 1.42 18.09
CA THR A 144 5.62 1.65 16.72
C THR A 144 5.07 0.38 16.10
N ARG A 145 4.04 0.50 15.27
CA ARG A 145 3.48 -0.60 14.48
C ARG A 145 3.38 -0.16 13.03
N LEU A 146 3.51 -1.12 12.12
CA LEU A 146 3.23 -0.91 10.71
C LEU A 146 1.80 -1.38 10.46
N ALA A 147 0.92 -0.45 10.10
CA ALA A 147 -0.50 -0.72 9.90
C ALA A 147 -0.94 -0.40 8.48
N THR A 148 -1.89 -1.18 7.98
CA THR A 148 -2.53 -0.99 6.67
C THR A 148 -4.03 -1.21 6.81
N ALA A 149 -4.81 -0.56 5.96
CA ALA A 149 -6.23 -0.86 5.83
C ALA A 149 -6.38 -1.70 4.56
N VAL A 150 -7.19 -2.77 4.61
CA VAL A 150 -7.56 -3.57 3.44
C VAL A 150 -8.94 -3.15 2.90
N ASP A 151 -9.32 -3.60 1.70
CA ASP A 151 -10.54 -3.21 0.97
C ASP A 151 -11.84 -3.18 1.82
N ASP A 152 -11.98 -4.11 2.76
CA ASP A 152 -13.15 -4.23 3.63
C ASP A 152 -13.17 -3.21 4.79
N GLY A 153 -12.17 -2.33 4.86
CA GLY A 153 -11.99 -1.32 5.90
C GLY A 153 -11.30 -1.83 7.16
N THR A 154 -10.96 -3.13 7.24
CA THR A 154 -10.24 -3.70 8.37
C THR A 154 -8.83 -3.14 8.44
N VAL A 155 -8.43 -2.69 9.63
CA VAL A 155 -7.05 -2.25 9.88
C VAL A 155 -6.23 -3.42 10.42
N LEU A 156 -5.22 -3.80 9.63
CA LEU A 156 -4.28 -4.85 9.96
C LEU A 156 -2.93 -4.24 10.35
N CYS A 157 -2.25 -4.88 11.28
CA CYS A 157 -0.89 -4.58 11.68
C CYS A 157 0.03 -5.72 11.24
N LEU A 158 1.26 -5.36 10.92
CA LEU A 158 2.35 -6.32 10.74
C LEU A 158 2.54 -7.08 12.05
N ASP A 159 2.70 -8.39 11.95
CA ASP A 159 2.79 -9.31 13.08
C ASP A 159 3.76 -10.45 12.72
N VAL A 160 4.14 -11.25 13.71
CA VAL A 160 4.95 -12.45 13.52
C VAL A 160 4.26 -13.66 14.14
N ASP A 161 4.23 -14.77 13.38
CA ASP A 161 3.69 -16.04 13.86
C ASP A 161 4.74 -16.88 14.63
N SER A 162 4.34 -18.06 15.11
CA SER A 162 5.23 -18.96 15.86
C SER A 162 6.39 -19.52 15.05
N GLU A 163 6.31 -19.47 13.72
CA GLU A 163 7.33 -19.96 12.78
C GLU A 163 8.22 -18.83 12.24
N ASN A 164 8.18 -17.67 12.90
CA ASN A 164 8.86 -16.43 12.53
C ASN A 164 8.47 -15.89 11.15
N VAL A 165 7.30 -16.28 10.62
CA VAL A 165 6.77 -15.75 9.37
C VAL A 165 6.09 -14.42 9.64
N ILE A 166 6.33 -13.47 8.75
CA ILE A 166 5.67 -12.17 8.81
C ILE A 166 4.25 -12.32 8.27
N VAL A 167 3.28 -12.03 9.12
CA VAL A 167 1.85 -12.13 8.83
C VAL A 167 1.18 -10.79 9.11
N SER A 168 -0.05 -10.62 8.63
CA SER A 168 -0.89 -9.46 8.97
C SER A 168 -2.05 -9.90 9.85
N ASN A 169 -2.25 -9.26 10.99
CA ASN A 169 -3.34 -9.54 11.92
C ASN A 169 -4.08 -8.26 12.30
N PRO A 170 -5.32 -8.34 12.79
CA PRO A 170 -5.97 -7.18 13.39
C PRO A 170 -5.06 -6.53 14.43
N CYS A 171 -4.97 -5.21 14.40
CA CYS A 171 -4.10 -4.48 15.31
C CYS A 171 -4.51 -4.72 16.76
N LYS A 172 -3.57 -5.17 17.60
CA LYS A 172 -3.78 -5.41 19.02
C LYS A 172 -4.10 -4.08 19.72
N VAL A 173 -5.30 -4.00 20.30
CA VAL A 173 -5.72 -2.88 21.16
C VAL A 173 -4.94 -2.96 22.46
N PHE A 174 -4.29 -1.86 22.85
CA PHE A 174 -3.49 -1.85 24.07
C PHE A 174 -4.39 -1.79 25.32
N CYS A 175 -4.36 -2.84 26.15
CA CYS A 175 -4.86 -2.76 27.53
C CYS A 175 -3.77 -2.18 28.42
N ARG A 176 -4.04 -1.06 29.10
CA ARG A 176 -3.13 -0.39 30.05
C ARG A 176 -2.66 -1.24 31.24
N VAL A 177 -3.28 -2.41 31.45
CA VAL A 177 -3.03 -3.31 32.59
C VAL A 177 -2.03 -4.42 32.23
N ALA A 178 -1.73 -4.63 30.95
CA ALA A 178 -0.65 -5.51 30.55
C ALA A 178 0.67 -4.72 30.65
N GLU A 179 1.23 -4.69 31.86
CA GLU A 179 2.65 -4.38 32.08
C GLU A 179 3.47 -5.09 31.01
N ASP A 180 4.26 -4.33 30.26
CA ASP A 180 5.44 -4.75 29.51
C ASP A 180 5.52 -6.24 29.14
N SER A 181 4.50 -6.73 28.46
CA SER A 181 4.56 -8.09 27.96
C SER A 181 5.54 -8.07 26.79
N GLU A 182 6.67 -8.75 26.94
CA GLU A 182 7.62 -9.10 25.88
C GLU A 182 6.95 -9.85 24.69
N THR A 183 5.64 -10.09 24.77
CA THR A 183 4.79 -10.80 23.81
C THR A 183 4.11 -9.90 22.77
N ASP A 184 4.43 -8.61 22.68
CA ASP A 184 3.87 -7.74 21.63
C ASP A 184 4.58 -7.98 20.28
N THR A 185 4.16 -9.06 19.61
CA THR A 185 4.64 -9.50 18.29
C THR A 185 4.32 -8.52 17.14
N GLN A 186 3.54 -7.46 17.40
CA GLN A 186 3.18 -6.46 16.39
C GLN A 186 4.07 -5.21 16.43
N TRP A 187 5.12 -5.20 17.25
CA TRP A 187 6.04 -4.08 17.35
C TRP A 187 7.10 -4.14 16.26
N PHE A 188 7.06 -3.19 15.33
CA PHE A 188 8.07 -3.02 14.29
C PHE A 188 8.58 -1.59 14.21
N THR A 189 9.87 -1.43 13.94
CA THR A 189 10.52 -0.12 13.75
C THR A 189 11.26 -0.10 12.42
N LEU A 190 11.09 0.95 11.62
CA LEU A 190 11.95 1.17 10.46
C LEU A 190 13.24 1.89 10.90
N ILE A 191 14.33 1.16 11.02
CA ILE A 191 15.64 1.72 11.42
C ILE A 191 16.29 2.37 10.21
N LYS A 192 16.33 3.71 10.19
CA LYS A 192 16.94 4.47 9.10
C LYS A 192 18.46 4.30 9.10
N GLN A 193 18.99 3.81 7.98
CA GLN A 193 20.39 3.84 7.63
C GLN A 193 20.70 5.15 6.91
N TYR A 194 21.59 5.95 7.51
CA TYR A 194 22.15 7.12 6.85
C TYR A 194 23.44 6.68 6.17
N ASN A 195 23.47 6.68 4.82
CA ASN A 195 24.74 6.57 4.12
C ASN A 195 25.57 7.82 4.46
N VAL A 196 26.61 7.68 5.26
CA VAL A 196 27.63 8.72 5.40
C VAL A 196 28.32 8.78 4.05
N VAL A 197 27.99 9.79 3.24
CA VAL A 197 28.81 10.12 2.07
C VAL A 197 30.13 10.61 2.65
N ALA A 198 31.16 9.77 2.59
CA ALA A 198 32.51 10.16 2.94
C ALA A 198 32.92 11.28 1.99
N SER A 199 32.79 12.53 2.44
CA SER A 199 33.40 13.66 1.78
C SER A 199 34.91 13.47 1.98
N THR A 200 35.58 12.90 0.98
CA THR A 200 37.04 12.92 0.94
C THR A 200 37.45 14.39 0.86
N VAL A 201 37.90 14.95 1.97
CA VAL A 201 38.66 16.20 1.98
C VAL A 201 39.94 15.87 1.22
N ARG A 202 40.08 16.39 0.00
CA ARG A 202 41.38 16.40 -0.68
C ARG A 202 42.20 17.51 -0.02
N ASN A 203 43.41 17.13 0.38
CA ASN A 203 44.43 17.91 1.09
C ASN A 203 44.50 19.39 0.72
#